data_AF-A0A938K780-F1
#
_entry.id   AF-A0A938K780-F1
#
_cell.length_a   1.000
_cell.length_b   1.000
_cell.length_c   1.000
_cell.angle_alpha   90.00
_cell.angle_beta   90.00
_cell.angle_gamma   90.00
#
_symmetry.space_group_name_H-M   'P 1'
#
loop_
_entity.id
_entity.type
_entity.pdbx_description
1 polymer ?
#
loop_
_entity_poly.entity_id
_entity_poly.type
_entity_poly.pdbx_seq_one_letter_code
_entity_poly.pdbx_strand_id
1 'polypeptide(L)'
;MLPKFVRDKFAGVQQPLGRWILRHILEFIVLSPAILVTWIWLKLRRKEVFFVGVGTSAITAFLQVLEPELRRRMSVEKTLARLIILNLSKDANSQIRLMYDRVTTIYGDEARFRRRIVWWASTLGQMKLKVVEILEAQNDPQWHFGKPVISINSEELRRGEEFLRSIGVKPDQKIVCYATRTASYYDGLKSEGVKLKAQTIRNPDERVYFEVMRELSRRGYFILRMGKDLSREVPEEYADFIYDYASKSRSEFLDVFLLFRSSCLISGATGIPMFRAIFNLPTVNSDTYRIHENWFKGDIAICQRVKFLADNRLATISEMVAMNDQFSDERYQARLGVAMVKNTAAEIL
;
A
#
# COMPACT_ATOMS: atom_id res chain seq x y z
N MET A 1 -19.34 -32.20 -24.83
CA MET A 1 -20.57 -31.65 -25.45
C MET A 1 -21.51 -31.17 -24.37
N LEU A 2 -22.08 -29.97 -24.49
CA LEU A 2 -22.98 -29.38 -23.48
C LEU A 2 -24.39 -30.00 -23.54
N PRO A 3 -25.05 -30.29 -22.39
CA PRO A 3 -26.44 -30.74 -22.35
C PRO A 3 -27.40 -29.68 -22.88
N LYS A 4 -28.42 -30.11 -23.64
CA LYS A 4 -29.38 -29.23 -24.35
C LYS A 4 -30.08 -28.22 -23.42
N PHE A 5 -30.47 -28.65 -22.21
CA PHE A 5 -31.16 -27.78 -21.24
C PHE A 5 -30.33 -26.55 -20.81
N VAL A 6 -29.00 -26.69 -20.80
CA VAL A 6 -28.10 -25.60 -20.42
C VAL A 6 -27.99 -24.56 -21.53
N ARG A 7 -28.04 -24.99 -22.81
CA ARG A 7 -28.05 -24.07 -23.95
C ARG A 7 -29.32 -23.22 -24.01
N ASP A 8 -30.47 -23.85 -23.78
CA ASP A 8 -31.76 -23.21 -23.95
C ASP A 8 -32.02 -22.16 -22.84
N LYS A 9 -31.52 -22.38 -21.62
CA LYS A 9 -31.69 -21.47 -20.48
C LYS A 9 -30.87 -20.17 -20.59
N PHE A 10 -29.81 -20.16 -21.39
CA PHE A 10 -28.89 -19.00 -21.53
C PHE A 10 -28.97 -18.32 -22.90
N ALA A 11 -29.95 -18.69 -23.74
CA ALA A 11 -30.09 -18.23 -25.13
C ALA A 11 -30.39 -16.73 -25.32
N GLY A 12 -30.66 -15.98 -24.24
CA GLY A 12 -30.94 -14.53 -24.29
C GLY A 12 -30.06 -13.66 -23.38
N VAL A 13 -29.08 -14.24 -22.68
CA VAL A 13 -28.19 -13.47 -21.81
C VAL A 13 -27.12 -12.81 -22.68
N GLN A 14 -26.97 -11.48 -22.60
CA GLN A 14 -25.94 -10.70 -23.31
C GLN A 14 -24.63 -11.50 -23.37
N GLN A 15 -24.08 -11.68 -24.58
CA GLN A 15 -23.04 -12.68 -24.86
C GLN A 15 -21.81 -12.72 -23.91
N PRO A 16 -21.38 -11.63 -23.24
CA PRO A 16 -20.36 -11.69 -22.20
C PRO A 16 -20.85 -12.36 -20.90
N LEU A 17 -22.07 -12.04 -20.47
CA LEU A 17 -22.64 -12.46 -19.18
C LEU A 17 -23.08 -13.93 -19.21
N GLY A 18 -23.66 -14.39 -20.33
CA GLY A 18 -24.07 -15.80 -20.47
C GLY A 18 -22.88 -16.77 -20.44
N ARG A 19 -21.79 -16.44 -21.14
CA ARG A 19 -20.53 -17.21 -21.09
C ARG A 19 -19.87 -17.14 -19.72
N TRP A 20 -19.91 -15.99 -19.06
CA TRP A 20 -19.38 -15.81 -17.71
C TRP A 20 -20.14 -16.67 -16.70
N ILE A 21 -21.48 -16.62 -16.70
CA ILE A 21 -22.32 -17.43 -15.80
C ILE A 21 -22.08 -18.92 -16.08
N LEU A 22 -22.11 -19.33 -17.35
CA LEU A 22 -21.92 -20.73 -17.74
C LEU A 22 -20.56 -21.27 -17.31
N ARG A 23 -19.50 -20.47 -17.45
CA ARG A 23 -18.15 -20.80 -16.96
C ARG A 23 -18.13 -20.98 -15.46
N HIS A 24 -18.75 -20.09 -14.69
CA HIS A 24 -18.80 -20.20 -13.23
C HIS A 24 -19.63 -21.40 -12.76
N ILE A 25 -20.70 -21.76 -13.48
CA ILE A 25 -21.51 -22.95 -13.21
C ILE A 25 -20.71 -24.23 -13.49
N LEU A 26 -20.04 -24.32 -14.64
CA LEU A 26 -19.21 -25.48 -14.98
C LEU A 26 -18.03 -25.63 -14.01
N GLU A 27 -17.35 -24.53 -13.69
CA GLU A 27 -16.29 -24.51 -12.68
C GLU A 27 -16.82 -24.94 -11.31
N PHE A 28 -18.02 -24.48 -10.90
CA PHE A 28 -18.63 -24.90 -9.65
C PHE A 28 -18.93 -26.41 -9.65
N ILE A 29 -19.49 -26.96 -10.73
CA ILE A 29 -19.76 -28.40 -10.82
C ILE A 29 -18.47 -29.21 -10.69
N VAL A 30 -17.42 -28.83 -11.43
CA VAL A 30 -16.12 -29.51 -11.40
C VAL A 30 -15.45 -29.40 -10.03
N LEU A 31 -15.52 -28.23 -9.39
CA LEU A 31 -14.90 -27.99 -8.08
C LEU A 31 -15.79 -28.41 -6.90
N SER A 32 -17.05 -28.79 -7.13
CA SER A 32 -18.04 -29.01 -6.06
C SER A 32 -17.61 -30.03 -5.00
N PRO A 33 -16.95 -31.17 -5.33
CA PRO A 33 -16.48 -32.09 -4.29
C PRO A 33 -15.39 -31.46 -3.42
N ALA A 34 -14.45 -30.74 -4.05
CA ALA A 34 -13.38 -30.05 -3.34
C ALA A 34 -13.91 -28.88 -2.48
N ILE A 35 -14.92 -28.15 -2.98
CA ILE A 35 -15.61 -27.10 -2.24
C ILE A 35 -16.31 -27.68 -1.02
N LEU A 36 -17.04 -28.79 -1.16
CA LEU A 36 -17.75 -29.45 -0.06
C LEU A 36 -16.77 -29.94 1.02
N VAL A 37 -15.71 -30.65 0.62
CA VAL A 37 -14.67 -31.12 1.55
C VAL A 37 -14.00 -29.94 2.27
N THR A 38 -13.66 -28.87 1.53
CA THR A 38 -13.08 -27.66 2.12
C THR A 38 -14.05 -26.98 3.08
N TRP A 39 -15.34 -26.88 2.74
CA TRP A 39 -16.36 -26.30 3.60
C TRP A 39 -16.51 -27.08 4.91
N ILE A 40 -16.57 -28.41 4.85
CA ILE A 40 -16.60 -29.26 6.04
C ILE A 40 -15.35 -29.03 6.89
N TRP A 41 -14.17 -29.01 6.26
CA TRP A 41 -12.90 -28.77 6.96
C TRP A 41 -12.85 -27.40 7.64
N LEU A 42 -13.26 -26.33 6.93
CA LEU A 42 -13.33 -24.97 7.49
C LEU A 42 -14.27 -24.93 8.69
N LYS A 43 -15.45 -25.56 8.59
CA LYS A 43 -16.45 -25.61 9.67
C LYS A 43 -15.95 -26.39 10.88
N LEU A 44 -15.42 -27.59 10.69
CA LEU A 44 -14.90 -28.44 11.77
C LEU A 44 -13.71 -27.79 12.50
N ARG A 45 -12.84 -27.11 11.77
CA ARG A 45 -11.68 -26.40 12.33
C ARG A 45 -11.98 -24.97 12.78
N ARG A 46 -13.23 -24.52 12.68
CA ARG A 46 -13.69 -23.16 13.00
C ARG A 46 -12.82 -22.09 12.33
N LYS A 47 -12.53 -22.29 11.05
CA LYS A 47 -11.71 -21.37 10.25
C LYS A 47 -12.53 -20.16 9.85
N GLU A 48 -11.87 -19.01 9.85
CA GLU A 48 -12.39 -17.73 9.40
C GLU A 48 -11.61 -17.29 8.16
N VAL A 49 -12.31 -16.71 7.19
CA VAL A 49 -11.69 -16.28 5.94
C VAL A 49 -11.72 -14.77 5.82
N PHE A 50 -10.55 -14.16 5.64
CA PHE A 50 -10.38 -12.72 5.52
C PHE A 50 -9.90 -12.34 4.12
N PHE A 51 -10.44 -11.26 3.57
CA PHE A 51 -10.12 -10.80 2.22
C PHE A 51 -9.28 -9.54 2.27
N VAL A 52 -8.23 -9.51 1.45
CA VAL A 52 -7.32 -8.36 1.28
C VAL A 52 -7.05 -8.14 -0.20
N GLY A 53 -6.53 -6.97 -0.59
CA GLY A 53 -6.24 -6.67 -1.99
C GLY A 53 -7.49 -6.59 -2.87
N VAL A 54 -8.64 -6.22 -2.28
CA VAL A 54 -9.91 -6.12 -3.02
C VAL A 54 -9.87 -4.90 -3.95
N GLY A 55 -10.10 -5.13 -5.24
CA GLY A 55 -10.23 -4.05 -6.24
C GLY A 55 -8.92 -3.39 -6.69
N THR A 56 -7.78 -3.65 -6.04
CA THR A 56 -6.47 -3.11 -6.45
C THR A 56 -5.31 -3.95 -5.94
N SER A 57 -4.20 -3.95 -6.69
CA SER A 57 -2.90 -4.52 -6.30
C SER A 57 -2.01 -3.54 -5.54
N ALA A 58 -2.51 -2.35 -5.16
CA ALA A 58 -1.74 -1.42 -4.36
C ALA A 58 -1.37 -2.03 -3.01
N ILE A 59 -0.14 -1.79 -2.55
CA ILE A 59 0.36 -2.28 -1.26
C ILE A 59 -0.54 -1.86 -0.09
N THR A 60 -1.18 -0.69 -0.17
CA THR A 60 -2.12 -0.19 0.84
C THR A 60 -3.34 -1.11 1.00
N ALA A 61 -3.92 -1.59 -0.10
CA ALA A 61 -5.07 -2.51 -0.04
C ALA A 61 -4.73 -3.88 0.53
N PHE A 62 -3.45 -4.26 0.52
CA PHE A 62 -2.95 -5.45 1.19
C PHE A 62 -2.65 -5.15 2.66
N LEU A 63 -1.69 -4.26 2.94
CA LEU A 63 -1.15 -4.02 4.27
C LEU A 63 -2.11 -3.27 5.21
N GLN A 64 -2.82 -2.23 4.73
CA GLN A 64 -3.68 -1.43 5.61
C GLN A 64 -4.80 -2.27 6.20
N VAL A 65 -5.31 -3.22 5.42
CA VAL A 65 -6.40 -4.11 5.82
C VAL A 65 -5.87 -5.30 6.62
N LEU A 66 -4.73 -5.89 6.19
CA LEU A 66 -4.20 -7.10 6.79
C LEU A 66 -3.61 -6.90 8.19
N GLU A 67 -2.71 -5.93 8.32
CA GLU A 67 -1.86 -5.78 9.51
C GLU A 67 -2.68 -5.56 10.79
N PRO A 68 -3.70 -4.66 10.85
CA PRO A 68 -4.48 -4.45 12.06
C PRO A 68 -5.18 -5.72 12.57
N GLU A 69 -5.73 -6.53 11.66
CA GLU A 69 -6.40 -7.78 12.02
C GLU A 69 -5.42 -8.81 12.57
N LEU A 70 -4.22 -8.89 11.99
CA LEU A 70 -3.18 -9.77 12.51
C LEU A 70 -2.65 -9.32 13.88
N ARG A 71 -2.44 -8.02 14.09
CA ARG A 71 -2.05 -7.45 15.39
C ARG A 71 -3.08 -7.80 16.47
N ARG A 72 -4.36 -7.61 16.16
CA ARG A 72 -5.49 -7.94 17.04
C ARG A 72 -5.57 -9.42 17.38
N ARG A 73 -5.30 -10.30 16.42
CA ARG A 73 -5.34 -11.76 16.65
C ARG A 73 -4.09 -12.26 17.37
N MET A 74 -2.93 -11.68 17.14
CA MET A 74 -1.72 -12.05 17.88
C MET A 74 -1.81 -11.73 19.36
N SER A 75 -2.57 -10.70 19.76
CA SER A 75 -2.81 -10.39 21.17
C SER A 75 -3.79 -11.36 21.85
N VAL A 76 -4.55 -12.16 21.07
CA VAL A 76 -5.52 -13.13 21.59
C VAL A 76 -5.09 -14.55 21.20
N GLU A 77 -4.60 -15.31 22.18
CA GLU A 77 -4.07 -16.65 21.99
C GLU A 77 -4.99 -17.55 21.13
N LYS A 78 -4.40 -18.33 20.22
CA LYS A 78 -5.09 -19.32 19.35
C LYS A 78 -6.06 -18.77 18.30
N THR A 79 -6.26 -17.45 18.18
CA THR A 79 -7.16 -16.88 17.15
C THR A 79 -6.52 -16.79 15.77
N LEU A 80 -5.20 -16.59 15.69
CA LEU A 80 -4.47 -16.53 14.43
C LEU A 80 -4.53 -17.85 13.65
N ALA A 81 -4.43 -18.99 14.35
CA ALA A 81 -4.50 -20.32 13.74
C ALA A 81 -5.86 -20.61 13.09
N ARG A 82 -6.90 -19.81 13.36
CA ARG A 82 -8.21 -19.94 12.72
C ARG A 82 -8.30 -19.15 11.41
N LEU A 83 -7.42 -18.18 11.20
CA LEU A 83 -7.49 -17.28 10.06
C LEU A 83 -6.92 -17.92 8.79
N ILE A 84 -7.58 -17.69 7.67
CA ILE A 84 -7.07 -17.91 6.33
C ILE A 84 -7.28 -16.62 5.55
N ILE A 85 -6.25 -16.13 4.90
CA ILE A 85 -6.35 -14.91 4.11
C ILE A 85 -6.43 -15.26 2.63
N LEU A 86 -7.38 -14.64 1.92
CA LEU A 86 -7.38 -14.64 0.47
C LEU A 86 -6.90 -13.27 -0.02
N ASN A 87 -5.71 -13.21 -0.60
CA ASN A 87 -5.28 -12.03 -1.34
C ASN A 87 -5.96 -12.07 -2.71
N LEU A 88 -6.88 -11.14 -2.97
CA LEU A 88 -7.68 -11.11 -4.20
C LEU A 88 -7.02 -10.33 -5.34
N SER A 89 -5.81 -9.81 -5.13
CA SER A 89 -4.98 -9.17 -6.16
C SER A 89 -3.65 -9.91 -6.35
N LYS A 90 -2.80 -9.39 -7.23
CA LYS A 90 -1.39 -9.79 -7.31
C LYS A 90 -0.63 -9.20 -6.14
N ASP A 91 0.41 -9.88 -5.69
CA ASP A 91 1.26 -9.36 -4.62
C ASP A 91 1.95 -8.06 -5.07
N ALA A 92 1.80 -7.02 -4.25
CA ALA A 92 2.40 -5.71 -4.52
C ALA A 92 3.91 -5.69 -4.26
N ASN A 93 4.36 -6.55 -3.34
CA ASN A 93 5.75 -6.79 -3.02
C ASN A 93 5.93 -8.25 -2.55
N SER A 94 6.71 -9.05 -3.27
CA SER A 94 6.89 -10.48 -2.97
C SER A 94 7.63 -10.73 -1.65
N GLN A 95 8.58 -9.86 -1.25
CA GLN A 95 9.28 -9.98 0.02
C GLN A 95 8.31 -9.81 1.20
N ILE A 96 7.44 -8.80 1.17
CA ILE A 96 6.38 -8.61 2.17
C ILE A 96 5.51 -9.86 2.26
N ARG A 97 5.09 -10.40 1.11
CA ARG A 97 4.28 -11.62 1.06
C ARG A 97 4.97 -12.79 1.77
N LEU A 98 6.26 -13.01 1.51
CA LEU A 98 7.07 -14.05 2.15
C LEU A 98 7.22 -13.85 3.67
N MET A 99 7.25 -12.61 4.15
CA MET A 99 7.32 -12.33 5.58
C MET A 99 6.01 -12.70 6.28
N TYR A 100 4.86 -12.37 5.69
CA TYR A 100 3.55 -12.75 6.26
C TYR A 100 3.26 -14.26 6.17
N ASP A 101 3.85 -14.98 5.21
CA ASP A 101 3.76 -16.46 5.15
C ASP A 101 4.31 -17.16 6.40
N ARG A 102 5.25 -16.51 7.11
CA ARG A 102 5.80 -17.04 8.36
C ARG A 102 4.78 -17.02 9.50
N VAL A 103 3.74 -16.18 9.36
CA VAL A 103 2.79 -15.88 10.43
C VAL A 103 1.43 -16.50 10.16
N THR A 104 0.96 -16.46 8.92
CA THR A 104 -0.40 -16.86 8.58
C THR A 104 -0.49 -17.42 7.17
N THR A 105 -1.48 -18.29 6.94
CA THR A 105 -1.73 -18.83 5.61
C THR A 105 -2.44 -17.80 4.75
N ILE A 106 -1.83 -17.44 3.62
CA ILE A 106 -2.41 -16.58 2.61
C ILE A 106 -2.45 -17.34 1.29
N TYR A 107 -3.59 -17.28 0.59
CA TYR A 107 -3.74 -17.76 -0.77
C TYR A 107 -3.87 -16.57 -1.72
N GLY A 108 -2.83 -16.31 -2.51
CA GLY A 108 -2.79 -15.25 -3.51
C GLY A 108 -3.01 -15.75 -4.94
N ASP A 109 -2.40 -15.05 -5.89
CA ASP A 109 -2.51 -15.38 -7.32
C ASP A 109 -1.70 -16.63 -7.71
N GLU A 110 -0.72 -17.03 -6.92
CA GLU A 110 0.02 -18.28 -7.05
C GLU A 110 -0.87 -19.52 -6.81
N ALA A 111 -1.91 -19.36 -5.98
CA ALA A 111 -2.78 -20.45 -5.54
C ALA A 111 -4.21 -20.33 -6.09
N ARG A 112 -4.38 -19.90 -7.36
CA ARG A 112 -5.68 -19.52 -7.96
C ARG A 112 -6.81 -20.52 -7.69
N PHE A 113 -6.56 -21.81 -7.87
CA PHE A 113 -7.56 -22.86 -7.65
C PHE A 113 -7.94 -23.01 -6.18
N ARG A 114 -6.95 -23.08 -5.27
CA ARG A 114 -7.20 -23.17 -3.82
C ARG A 114 -7.92 -21.93 -3.31
N ARG A 115 -7.47 -20.74 -3.72
CA ARG A 115 -8.13 -19.46 -3.43
C ARG A 115 -9.61 -19.49 -3.85
N ARG A 116 -9.91 -20.00 -5.05
CA ARG A 116 -11.29 -20.13 -5.56
C ARG A 116 -12.12 -21.12 -4.75
N ILE A 117 -11.58 -22.29 -4.43
CA ILE A 117 -12.26 -23.32 -3.63
C ILE A 117 -12.59 -22.76 -2.24
N VAL A 118 -11.62 -22.15 -1.55
CA VAL A 118 -11.82 -21.54 -0.22
C VAL A 118 -12.81 -20.37 -0.29
N TRP A 119 -12.78 -19.57 -1.36
CA TRP A 119 -13.76 -18.51 -1.57
C TRP A 119 -15.18 -19.05 -1.65
N TRP A 120 -15.44 -20.09 -2.47
CA TRP A 120 -16.77 -20.71 -2.55
C TRP A 120 -17.18 -21.35 -1.23
N ALA A 121 -16.29 -22.13 -0.62
CA ALA A 121 -16.56 -22.81 0.65
C ALA A 121 -16.89 -21.81 1.77
N SER A 122 -16.13 -20.74 1.91
CA SER A 122 -16.39 -19.70 2.92
C SER A 122 -17.68 -18.91 2.65
N THR A 123 -18.08 -18.75 1.39
CA THR A 123 -19.36 -18.10 1.02
C THR A 123 -20.55 -18.92 1.48
N LEU A 124 -20.57 -20.21 1.17
CA LEU A 124 -21.68 -21.10 1.51
C LEU A 124 -21.85 -21.28 3.03
N GLY A 125 -20.74 -21.22 3.77
CA GLY A 125 -20.75 -21.39 5.22
C GLY A 125 -20.81 -20.10 6.05
N GLN A 126 -20.94 -18.92 5.44
CA GLN A 126 -20.93 -17.62 6.13
C GLN A 126 -19.69 -17.43 7.03
N MET A 127 -18.52 -17.93 6.61
CA MET A 127 -17.27 -17.91 7.41
C MET A 127 -16.38 -16.71 7.07
N LYS A 128 -16.88 -15.78 6.25
CA LYS A 128 -16.14 -14.60 5.82
C LYS A 128 -16.22 -13.53 6.88
N LEU A 129 -15.08 -12.95 7.22
CA LEU A 129 -15.06 -11.73 8.01
C LEU A 129 -15.60 -10.55 7.20
N LYS A 130 -16.00 -9.49 7.90
CA LYS A 130 -16.42 -8.23 7.29
C LYS A 130 -15.31 -7.71 6.38
N VAL A 131 -15.67 -7.32 5.16
CA VAL A 131 -14.75 -6.59 4.28
C VAL A 131 -14.55 -5.20 4.88
N VAL A 132 -13.29 -4.82 5.09
CA VAL A 132 -12.92 -3.54 5.67
C VAL A 132 -12.45 -2.62 4.55
N GLU A 133 -13.01 -1.41 4.50
CA GLU A 133 -12.59 -0.38 3.56
C GLU A 133 -11.19 0.14 3.90
N ILE A 134 -10.41 0.54 2.90
CA ILE A 134 -9.02 0.98 3.08
C ILE A 134 -8.93 2.16 4.07
N LEU A 135 -9.84 3.14 3.95
CA LEU A 135 -9.88 4.30 4.83
C LEU A 135 -10.32 3.95 6.26
N GLU A 136 -11.24 2.99 6.43
CA GLU A 136 -11.63 2.47 7.75
C GLU A 136 -10.41 1.79 8.41
N ALA A 137 -9.68 0.98 7.65
CA ALA A 137 -8.50 0.26 8.14
C ALA A 137 -7.31 1.18 8.46
N GLN A 138 -7.14 2.30 7.76
CA GLN A 138 -6.13 3.31 8.07
C GLN A 138 -6.34 3.93 9.45
N ASN A 139 -7.59 4.11 9.87
CA ASN A 139 -7.96 4.68 11.16
C ASN A 139 -8.00 3.64 12.30
N ASP A 140 -7.58 2.39 12.06
CA ASP A 140 -7.61 1.35 13.08
C ASP A 140 -6.62 1.63 14.23
N PRO A 141 -7.06 1.60 15.50
CA PRO A 141 -6.17 1.84 16.66
C PRO A 141 -4.96 0.89 16.74
N GLN A 142 -5.01 -0.29 16.10
CA GLN A 142 -3.88 -1.22 16.08
C GLN A 142 -2.62 -0.65 15.43
N TRP A 143 -2.73 0.39 14.60
CA TRP A 143 -1.58 1.12 14.08
C TRP A 143 -0.76 1.85 15.15
N HIS A 144 -1.39 2.18 16.29
CA HIS A 144 -0.78 2.92 17.39
C HIS A 144 -0.37 2.02 18.56
N PHE A 145 -1.26 1.08 18.90
CA PHE A 145 -1.12 0.27 20.12
C PHE A 145 -0.65 -1.17 19.84
N GLY A 146 -0.90 -1.68 18.63
CA GLY A 146 -0.55 -3.04 18.26
C GLY A 146 0.97 -3.21 18.05
N LYS A 147 1.48 -4.40 18.35
CA LYS A 147 2.87 -4.77 18.10
C LYS A 147 3.04 -5.26 16.66
N PRO A 148 4.20 -5.02 16.00
CA PRO A 148 4.48 -5.54 14.67
C PRO A 148 4.28 -7.05 14.60
N VAL A 149 3.66 -7.52 13.52
CA VAL A 149 3.34 -8.93 13.30
C VAL A 149 4.53 -9.69 12.70
N ILE A 150 5.34 -9.00 11.90
CA ILE A 150 6.50 -9.54 11.20
C ILE A 150 7.79 -8.85 11.66
N SER A 151 8.92 -9.50 11.42
CA SER A 151 10.26 -8.96 11.69
C SER A 151 11.25 -9.41 10.62
N ILE A 152 12.34 -8.64 10.47
CA ILE A 152 13.50 -9.01 9.66
C ILE A 152 14.27 -10.12 10.38
N ASN A 153 14.57 -11.21 9.68
CA ASN A 153 15.36 -12.31 10.23
C ASN A 153 16.88 -12.08 10.05
N SER A 154 17.70 -12.94 10.66
CA SER A 154 19.16 -12.78 10.64
C SER A 154 19.78 -12.83 9.25
N GLU A 155 19.23 -13.65 8.34
CA GLU A 155 19.75 -13.77 6.96
C GLU A 155 19.37 -12.54 6.12
N GLU A 156 18.16 -12.03 6.30
CA GLU A 156 17.71 -10.77 5.70
C GLU A 156 18.53 -9.59 6.20
N LEU A 157 18.81 -9.54 7.51
CA LEU A 157 19.68 -8.53 8.10
C LEU A 157 21.08 -8.60 7.50
N ARG A 158 21.68 -9.80 7.43
CA ARG A 158 23.02 -10.01 6.84
C ARG A 158 23.09 -9.53 5.40
N ARG A 159 22.17 -9.98 4.53
CA ARG A 159 22.12 -9.63 3.11
C ARG A 159 21.90 -8.14 2.89
N GLY A 160 21.04 -7.52 3.69
CA GLY A 160 20.76 -6.10 3.60
C GLY A 160 21.95 -5.23 4.03
N GLU A 161 22.63 -5.59 5.12
CA GLU A 161 23.83 -4.90 5.58
C GLU A 161 25.01 -5.08 4.60
N GLU A 162 25.11 -6.24 3.93
CA GLU A 162 26.06 -6.45 2.83
C GLU A 162 25.82 -5.49 1.67
N PHE A 163 24.56 -5.31 1.27
CA PHE A 163 24.21 -4.33 0.26
C PHE A 163 24.58 -2.90 0.68
N LEU A 164 24.24 -2.49 1.91
CA LEU A 164 24.59 -1.15 2.42
C LEU A 164 26.10 -0.90 2.40
N ARG A 165 26.92 -1.87 2.82
CA ARG A 165 28.38 -1.79 2.72
C ARG A 165 28.85 -1.66 1.26
N SER A 166 28.23 -2.41 0.34
CA SER A 166 28.60 -2.40 -1.08
C SER A 166 28.39 -1.05 -1.76
N ILE A 167 27.44 -0.23 -1.27
CA ILE A 167 27.16 1.12 -1.78
C ILE A 167 27.85 2.23 -0.98
N GLY A 168 28.73 1.86 -0.04
CA GLY A 168 29.57 2.80 0.70
C GLY A 168 28.96 3.35 2.00
N VAL A 169 27.88 2.77 2.51
CA VAL A 169 27.35 3.17 3.83
C VAL A 169 28.36 2.76 4.91
N LYS A 170 28.78 3.73 5.73
CA LYS A 170 29.72 3.49 6.83
C LYS A 170 29.04 2.74 7.99
N PRO A 171 29.80 2.00 8.81
CA PRO A 171 29.29 1.46 10.07
C PRO A 171 28.60 2.57 10.90
N ASP A 172 27.44 2.26 11.47
CA ASP A 172 26.63 3.15 12.30
C ASP A 172 26.12 4.44 11.64
N GLN A 173 26.37 4.64 10.34
CA GLN A 173 25.84 5.79 9.62
C GLN A 173 24.32 5.72 9.57
N LYS A 174 23.67 6.83 9.96
CA LYS A 174 22.22 6.96 9.86
C LYS A 174 21.81 7.11 8.40
N ILE A 175 20.70 6.46 8.05
CA ILE A 175 20.16 6.45 6.69
C ILE A 175 18.84 7.20 6.69
N VAL A 176 18.66 8.06 5.69
CA VAL A 176 17.36 8.65 5.36
C VAL A 176 16.95 8.14 4.00
N CYS A 177 15.78 7.51 3.96
CA CYS A 177 15.12 7.20 2.69
C CYS A 177 14.19 8.34 2.33
N TYR A 178 14.04 8.64 1.05
CA TYR A 178 12.95 9.49 0.58
C TYR A 178 12.26 8.91 -0.64
N ALA A 179 10.99 9.26 -0.82
CA ALA A 179 10.21 8.87 -1.98
C ALA A 179 9.19 9.96 -2.29
N THR A 180 9.03 10.31 -3.56
CA THR A 180 7.98 11.23 -4.00
C THR A 180 7.08 10.52 -5.01
N ARG A 181 5.80 10.91 -5.06
CA ARG A 181 4.89 10.41 -6.11
C ARG A 181 5.16 11.17 -7.41
N THR A 182 5.44 10.42 -8.46
CA THR A 182 5.71 10.97 -9.81
C THR A 182 4.47 10.89 -10.70
N ALA A 183 4.47 11.69 -11.78
CA ALA A 183 3.45 11.57 -12.83
C ALA A 183 3.51 10.21 -13.55
N SER A 184 4.72 9.63 -13.70
CA SER A 184 4.93 8.33 -14.35
C SER A 184 4.15 7.18 -13.69
N TYR A 185 3.96 7.25 -12.36
CA TYR A 185 3.10 6.32 -11.64
C TYR A 185 1.66 6.29 -12.19
N TYR A 186 1.10 7.46 -12.52
CA TYR A 186 -0.25 7.55 -13.06
C TYR A 186 -0.32 7.11 -14.52
N ASP A 187 0.71 7.38 -15.31
CA ASP A 187 0.74 6.93 -16.70
C ASP A 187 0.81 5.40 -16.79
N GLY A 188 1.55 4.76 -15.88
CA GLY A 188 1.52 3.31 -15.70
C GLY A 188 0.12 2.78 -15.39
N LEU A 189 -0.58 3.38 -14.41
CA LEU A 189 -1.95 2.97 -14.08
C LEU A 189 -2.95 3.20 -15.23
N LYS A 190 -2.82 4.29 -16.00
CA LYS A 190 -3.64 4.52 -17.19
C LYS A 190 -3.39 3.45 -18.25
N SER A 191 -2.13 3.05 -18.46
CA SER A 191 -1.77 1.99 -19.40
C SER A 191 -2.36 0.63 -19.01
N GLU A 192 -2.58 0.40 -17.71
CA GLU A 192 -3.28 -0.76 -17.17
C GLU A 192 -4.81 -0.65 -17.22
N GLY A 193 -5.36 0.42 -17.81
CA GLY A 193 -6.79 0.64 -17.99
C GLY A 193 -7.51 1.20 -16.76
N VAL A 194 -6.78 1.69 -15.76
CA VAL A 194 -7.37 2.29 -14.55
C VAL A 194 -7.89 3.69 -14.85
N LYS A 195 -9.18 3.94 -14.63
CA LYS A 195 -9.76 5.29 -14.72
C LYS A 195 -9.28 6.15 -13.55
N LEU A 196 -8.33 7.04 -13.80
CA LEU A 196 -7.83 7.99 -12.80
C LEU A 196 -8.68 9.26 -12.80
N LYS A 197 -8.94 9.81 -11.61
CA LYS A 197 -9.39 11.21 -11.45
C LYS A 197 -8.22 12.15 -11.79
N ALA A 198 -8.48 13.45 -11.96
CA ALA A 198 -7.39 14.42 -12.03
C ALA A 198 -6.64 14.41 -10.67
N GLN A 199 -5.31 14.21 -10.71
CA GLN A 199 -4.47 14.01 -9.51
C GLN A 199 -3.16 14.83 -9.54
N THR A 200 -3.02 15.77 -10.47
CA THR A 200 -1.81 16.58 -10.65
C THR A 200 -1.43 17.31 -9.38
N ILE A 201 -2.42 17.79 -8.63
CA ILE A 201 -2.23 18.46 -7.36
C ILE A 201 -1.62 17.58 -6.26
N ARG A 202 -1.59 16.26 -6.42
CA ARG A 202 -1.02 15.35 -5.41
C ARG A 202 0.47 15.13 -5.56
N ASN A 203 1.04 15.40 -6.73
CA ASN A 203 2.45 15.15 -6.98
C ASN A 203 3.29 16.29 -6.38
N PRO A 204 4.23 16.00 -5.48
CA PRO A 204 5.21 16.98 -5.03
C PRO A 204 6.16 17.38 -6.17
N ASP A 205 6.82 18.52 -6.02
CA ASP A 205 8.00 18.83 -6.84
C ASP A 205 9.22 18.15 -6.22
N GLU A 206 9.75 17.12 -6.88
CA GLU A 206 10.91 16.37 -6.40
C GLU A 206 12.17 17.25 -6.23
N ARG A 207 12.27 18.39 -6.94
CA ARG A 207 13.38 19.34 -6.73
C ARG A 207 13.46 19.85 -5.31
N VAL A 208 12.32 20.08 -4.67
CA VAL A 208 12.26 20.45 -3.24
C VAL A 208 12.87 19.35 -2.37
N TYR A 209 12.64 18.08 -2.71
CA TYR A 209 13.16 16.94 -1.96
C TYR A 209 14.65 16.75 -2.17
N PHE A 210 15.19 17.00 -3.38
CA PHE A 210 16.63 17.00 -3.62
C PHE A 210 17.35 18.03 -2.72
N GLU A 211 16.76 19.21 -2.54
CA GLU A 211 17.28 20.25 -1.65
C GLU A 211 17.31 19.81 -0.18
N VAL A 212 16.19 19.26 0.32
CA VAL A 212 16.11 18.68 1.67
C VAL A 212 17.16 17.59 1.85
N MET A 213 17.29 16.70 0.87
CA MET A 213 18.22 15.57 0.91
C MET A 213 19.68 16.02 0.88
N ARG A 214 20.02 17.04 0.09
CA ARG A 214 21.35 17.64 0.08
C ARG A 214 21.73 18.18 1.45
N GLU A 215 20.82 18.88 2.11
CA GLU A 215 21.05 19.40 3.46
C GLU A 215 21.20 18.28 4.50
N LEU A 216 20.36 17.24 4.45
CA LEU A 216 20.52 16.07 5.33
C LEU A 216 21.83 15.31 5.07
N SER A 217 22.23 15.17 3.80
CA SER A 217 23.51 14.56 3.44
C SER A 217 24.70 15.32 4.03
N ARG A 218 24.68 16.66 3.96
CA ARG A 218 25.68 17.53 4.62
C ARG A 218 25.74 17.36 6.14
N ARG A 219 24.63 16.97 6.78
CA ARG A 219 24.55 16.64 8.21
C ARG A 219 25.04 15.21 8.54
N GLY A 220 25.54 14.46 7.55
CA GLY A 220 26.15 13.15 7.71
C GLY A 220 25.23 11.95 7.48
N TYR A 221 23.98 12.18 7.07
CA TYR A 221 23.06 11.10 6.73
C TYR A 221 23.39 10.50 5.36
N PHE A 222 23.32 9.17 5.24
CA PHE A 222 23.36 8.53 3.94
C PHE A 222 21.96 8.57 3.32
N ILE A 223 21.83 9.14 2.12
CA ILE A 223 20.52 9.36 1.49
C ILE A 223 20.24 8.32 0.43
N LEU A 224 19.07 7.69 0.51
CA LEU A 224 18.56 6.74 -0.46
C LEU A 224 17.29 7.26 -1.12
N ARG A 225 17.32 7.41 -2.45
CA ARG A 225 16.10 7.65 -3.24
C ARG A 225 15.38 6.33 -3.50
N MET A 226 14.15 6.24 -3.01
CA MET A 226 13.27 5.08 -3.14
C MET A 226 12.19 5.36 -4.20
N GLY A 227 11.66 4.29 -4.80
CA GLY A 227 10.56 4.41 -5.75
C GLY A 227 10.53 3.25 -6.74
N LYS A 228 9.54 3.26 -7.61
CA LYS A 228 9.38 2.32 -8.72
C LYS A 228 8.99 3.11 -9.96
N ASP A 229 9.55 2.75 -11.12
CA ASP A 229 9.19 3.33 -12.42
C ASP A 229 9.36 4.87 -12.45
N LEU A 230 10.46 5.35 -11.85
CA LEU A 230 10.82 6.76 -11.85
C LEU A 230 11.30 7.16 -13.25
N SER A 231 10.66 8.15 -13.86
CA SER A 231 11.01 8.61 -15.21
C SER A 231 12.14 9.64 -15.23
N ARG A 232 12.56 10.14 -14.07
CA ARG A 232 13.58 11.17 -13.93
C ARG A 232 14.75 10.64 -13.12
N GLU A 233 15.96 10.87 -13.62
CA GLU A 233 17.20 10.62 -12.89
C GLU A 233 17.43 11.70 -11.83
N VAL A 234 18.31 11.40 -10.87
CA VAL A 234 18.83 12.41 -9.95
C VAL A 234 19.72 13.37 -10.75
N PRO A 235 19.47 14.69 -10.72
CA PRO A 235 20.33 15.66 -11.41
C PRO A 235 21.77 15.58 -10.92
N GLU A 236 22.71 15.84 -11.82
CA GLU A 236 24.16 15.73 -11.56
C GLU A 236 24.60 16.51 -10.32
N GLU A 237 24.04 17.71 -10.11
CA GLU A 237 24.31 18.56 -8.94
C GLU A 237 23.92 17.95 -7.58
N TYR A 238 23.12 16.87 -7.57
CA TYR A 238 22.73 16.12 -6.35
C TYR A 238 23.33 14.71 -6.28
N ALA A 239 24.04 14.26 -7.32
CA ALA A 239 24.49 12.87 -7.45
C ALA A 239 25.44 12.42 -6.33
N ASP A 240 26.25 13.35 -5.79
CA ASP A 240 27.16 13.08 -4.67
C ASP A 240 26.45 13.00 -3.31
N PHE A 241 25.25 13.58 -3.21
CA PHE A 241 24.50 13.63 -1.96
C PHE A 241 23.49 12.49 -1.83
N ILE A 242 23.06 11.92 -2.96
CA ILE A 242 21.92 11.00 -3.05
C ILE A 242 22.30 9.76 -3.84
N TYR A 243 22.19 8.61 -3.18
CA TYR A 243 22.28 7.33 -3.88
C TYR A 243 20.92 6.97 -4.50
N ASP A 244 20.85 6.94 -5.83
CA ASP A 244 19.64 6.57 -6.59
C ASP A 244 19.38 5.05 -6.60
N TYR A 245 18.96 4.51 -5.45
CA TYR A 245 18.63 3.10 -5.29
C TYR A 245 17.53 2.65 -6.27
N ALA A 246 16.49 3.47 -6.44
CA ALA A 246 15.35 3.17 -7.28
C ALA A 246 15.75 2.84 -8.74
N SER A 247 16.76 3.54 -9.27
CA SER A 247 17.27 3.33 -10.62
C SER A 247 18.40 2.28 -10.70
N LYS A 248 19.24 2.18 -9.67
CA LYS A 248 20.50 1.42 -9.75
C LYS A 248 20.44 0.00 -9.18
N SER A 249 19.62 -0.25 -8.16
CA SER A 249 19.74 -1.48 -7.36
C SER A 249 18.41 -2.02 -6.83
N ARG A 250 17.30 -1.54 -7.39
CA ARG A 250 15.98 -1.85 -6.88
C ARG A 250 15.69 -3.35 -6.88
N SER A 251 15.26 -3.87 -5.73
CA SER A 251 14.68 -5.20 -5.60
C SER A 251 13.56 -5.19 -4.56
N GLU A 252 12.61 -6.10 -4.69
CA GLU A 252 11.49 -6.17 -3.73
C GLU A 252 11.96 -6.45 -2.30
N PHE A 253 13.08 -7.18 -2.14
CA PHE A 253 13.73 -7.41 -0.86
C PHE A 253 14.30 -6.11 -0.26
N LEU A 254 15.10 -5.38 -1.04
CA LEU A 254 15.73 -4.15 -0.57
C LEU A 254 14.71 -3.02 -0.35
N ASP A 255 13.58 -3.02 -1.07
CA ASP A 255 12.46 -2.09 -0.80
C ASP A 255 12.00 -2.19 0.65
N VAL A 256 11.93 -3.42 1.21
CA VAL A 256 11.55 -3.66 2.61
C VAL A 256 12.71 -3.38 3.55
N PHE A 257 13.89 -3.96 3.26
CA PHE A 257 15.03 -3.89 4.17
C PHE A 257 15.51 -2.45 4.38
N LEU A 258 15.65 -1.66 3.31
CA LEU A 258 16.15 -0.28 3.41
C LEU A 258 15.18 0.60 4.21
N LEU A 259 13.87 0.40 4.03
CA LEU A 259 12.85 1.11 4.81
C LEU A 259 12.78 0.64 6.26
N PHE A 260 13.06 -0.62 6.57
CA PHE A 260 13.22 -1.08 7.94
C PHE A 260 14.48 -0.48 8.60
N ARG A 261 15.59 -0.47 7.88
CA ARG A 261 16.92 -0.09 8.39
C ARG A 261 17.13 1.43 8.49
N SER A 262 16.36 2.23 7.76
CA SER A 262 16.51 3.68 7.78
C SER A 262 16.03 4.31 9.09
N SER A 263 16.70 5.38 9.51
CA SER A 263 16.31 6.15 10.69
C SER A 263 14.97 6.86 10.46
N CYS A 264 14.74 7.32 9.23
CA CYS A 264 13.49 7.95 8.82
C CYS A 264 13.20 7.69 7.34
N LEU A 265 11.95 7.85 6.96
CA LEU A 265 11.50 8.04 5.58
C LEU A 265 10.91 9.44 5.47
N ILE A 266 11.26 10.17 4.42
CA ILE A 266 10.58 11.41 4.02
C ILE A 266 9.78 11.10 2.76
N SER A 267 8.45 11.09 2.89
CA SER A 267 7.54 10.64 1.82
C SER A 267 6.62 11.76 1.37
N GLY A 268 6.71 12.10 0.08
CA GLY A 268 5.82 13.03 -0.58
C GLY A 268 4.64 12.33 -1.23
N ALA A 269 3.51 12.27 -0.51
CA ALA A 269 2.23 11.73 -0.97
C ALA A 269 2.32 10.36 -1.68
N THR A 270 2.97 9.34 -1.10
CA THR A 270 3.06 7.96 -1.67
C THR A 270 2.34 6.91 -0.82
N GLY A 271 2.31 5.64 -1.27
CA GLY A 271 1.89 4.50 -0.46
C GLY A 271 3.04 3.79 0.29
N ILE A 272 4.28 4.27 0.12
CA ILE A 272 5.49 3.66 0.69
C ILE A 272 5.59 3.74 2.23
N PRO A 273 4.95 4.70 2.96
CA PRO A 273 5.00 4.72 4.42
C PRO A 273 4.49 3.43 5.08
N MET A 274 3.64 2.66 4.39
CA MET A 274 3.14 1.37 4.86
C MET A 274 4.24 0.37 5.21
N PHE A 275 5.35 0.37 4.47
CA PHE A 275 6.47 -0.52 4.73
C PHE A 275 7.15 -0.24 6.07
N ARG A 276 7.04 0.99 6.59
CA ARG A 276 7.56 1.37 7.90
C ARG A 276 6.52 1.18 8.99
N ALA A 277 5.25 1.50 8.68
CA ALA A 277 4.12 1.34 9.60
C ALA A 277 3.98 -0.10 10.14
N ILE A 278 4.19 -1.11 9.29
CA ILE A 278 4.13 -2.53 9.72
C ILE A 278 5.19 -2.88 10.77
N PHE A 279 6.30 -2.14 10.83
CA PHE A 279 7.34 -2.28 11.87
C PHE A 279 7.21 -1.27 13.01
N ASN A 280 6.15 -0.45 13.04
CA ASN A 280 5.99 0.69 13.95
C ASN A 280 7.15 1.70 13.88
N LEU A 281 7.69 1.91 12.68
CA LEU A 281 8.75 2.88 12.44
C LEU A 281 8.18 4.20 11.91
N PRO A 282 8.67 5.36 12.38
CA PRO A 282 8.10 6.66 12.05
C PRO A 282 8.47 7.11 10.64
N THR A 283 7.59 7.91 10.02
CA THR A 283 7.76 8.54 8.71
C THR A 283 7.41 10.02 8.80
N VAL A 284 8.14 10.85 8.05
CA VAL A 284 7.73 12.23 7.77
C VAL A 284 6.96 12.23 6.46
N ASN A 285 5.66 12.47 6.54
CA ASN A 285 4.76 12.55 5.40
C ASN A 285 4.57 14.03 5.04
N SER A 286 5.26 14.49 4.01
CA SER A 286 5.14 15.86 3.49
C SER A 286 4.25 15.91 2.27
N ASP A 287 3.86 17.13 1.88
CA ASP A 287 2.98 17.38 0.75
C ASP A 287 1.64 16.63 0.85
N THR A 288 1.15 16.42 2.08
CA THR A 288 -0.13 15.75 2.27
C THR A 288 -1.23 16.66 1.73
N TYR A 289 -2.03 16.15 0.80
CA TYR A 289 -3.08 16.93 0.15
C TYR A 289 -4.38 16.94 0.98
N ARG A 290 -4.44 16.18 2.08
CA ARG A 290 -5.56 16.16 3.02
C ARG A 290 -5.05 16.33 4.44
N ILE A 291 -5.96 16.78 5.30
CA ILE A 291 -5.78 16.70 6.75
C ILE A 291 -6.31 15.34 7.17
N HIS A 292 -5.40 14.41 7.48
CA HIS A 292 -5.77 13.09 7.94
C HIS A 292 -6.03 13.11 9.44
N GLU A 293 -7.09 12.43 9.88
CA GLU A 293 -7.45 12.30 11.29
C GLU A 293 -6.42 11.47 12.07
N ASN A 294 -5.88 10.41 11.45
CA ASN A 294 -4.90 9.52 12.06
C ASN A 294 -3.72 9.25 11.11
N TRP A 295 -2.53 9.26 11.70
CA TRP A 295 -1.27 8.83 11.09
C TRP A 295 -0.77 7.56 11.77
N PHE A 296 0.28 6.93 11.24
CA PHE A 296 0.86 5.77 11.90
C PHE A 296 1.66 6.20 13.14
N LYS A 297 1.98 5.23 14.01
CA LYS A 297 2.69 5.51 15.26
C LYS A 297 4.00 6.27 15.03
N GLY A 298 4.05 7.50 15.56
CA GLY A 298 5.24 8.35 15.51
C GLY A 298 5.45 9.08 14.17
N ASP A 299 4.49 8.98 13.24
CA ASP A 299 4.55 9.73 12.00
C ASP A 299 4.36 11.23 12.24
N ILE A 300 5.05 12.02 11.43
CA ILE A 300 4.89 13.47 11.33
C ILE A 300 4.21 13.76 10.00
N ALA A 301 3.26 14.69 9.99
CA ALA A 301 2.55 15.08 8.79
C ALA A 301 2.68 16.58 8.53
N ILE A 302 3.09 16.91 7.31
CA ILE A 302 3.23 18.28 6.83
C ILE A 302 2.27 18.41 5.65
N CYS A 303 1.17 19.10 5.89
CA CYS A 303 0.16 19.32 4.86
C CYS A 303 0.58 20.42 3.89
N GLN A 304 0.13 20.28 2.64
CA GLN A 304 0.16 21.37 1.69
C GLN A 304 -0.72 22.51 2.20
N ARG A 305 -0.27 23.73 1.95
CA ARG A 305 -1.01 24.92 2.34
C ARG A 305 -2.10 25.20 1.32
N VAL A 306 -3.14 25.90 1.73
CA VAL A 306 -4.20 26.38 0.84
C VAL A 306 -4.14 27.89 0.79
N LYS A 307 -4.33 28.47 -0.39
CA LYS A 307 -4.35 29.91 -0.62
C LYS A 307 -5.71 30.33 -1.16
N PHE A 308 -6.32 31.34 -0.57
CA PHE A 308 -7.50 32.00 -1.13
C PHE A 308 -7.07 32.89 -2.30
N LEU A 309 -7.77 32.76 -3.43
CA LEU A 309 -7.45 33.47 -4.67
C LEU A 309 -7.94 34.93 -4.66
N ALA A 310 -8.96 35.22 -3.86
CA ALA A 310 -9.54 36.56 -3.77
C ALA A 310 -8.58 37.60 -3.16
N ASP A 311 -7.84 37.21 -2.12
CA ASP A 311 -6.99 38.11 -1.33
C ASP A 311 -5.51 37.64 -1.26
N ASN A 312 -5.18 36.53 -1.94
CA ASN A 312 -3.87 35.88 -1.89
C ASN A 312 -3.40 35.43 -0.49
N ARG A 313 -4.30 35.31 0.48
CA ARG A 313 -3.97 34.90 1.85
C ARG A 313 -3.90 33.37 1.96
N LEU A 314 -3.03 32.87 2.84
CA LEU A 314 -3.03 31.45 3.23
C LEU A 314 -4.21 31.16 4.16
N ALA A 315 -4.93 30.07 3.88
CA ALA A 315 -5.95 29.54 4.75
C ALA A 315 -5.33 29.00 6.05
N THR A 316 -6.03 29.20 7.15
CA THR A 316 -5.75 28.55 8.43
C THR A 316 -6.17 27.08 8.39
N ILE A 317 -5.65 26.27 9.31
CA ILE A 317 -6.06 24.85 9.44
C ILE A 317 -7.58 24.74 9.69
N SER A 318 -8.16 25.62 10.52
CA SER A 318 -9.61 25.61 10.78
C SER A 318 -10.43 25.87 9.50
N GLU A 319 -9.99 26.79 8.65
CA GLU A 319 -10.63 27.05 7.35
C GLU A 319 -10.49 25.83 6.42
N MET A 320 -9.33 25.16 6.41
CA MET A 320 -9.12 23.94 5.64
C MET A 320 -10.03 22.80 6.12
N VAL A 321 -10.16 22.59 7.42
CA VAL A 321 -11.07 21.58 8.01
C VAL A 321 -12.52 21.88 7.66
N ALA A 322 -12.95 23.14 7.69
CA ALA A 322 -14.31 23.55 7.30
C ALA A 322 -14.62 23.25 5.83
N MET A 323 -13.61 23.29 4.95
CA MET A 323 -13.74 22.90 3.54
C MET A 323 -13.72 21.37 3.32
N ASN A 324 -13.35 20.58 4.33
CA ASN A 324 -13.15 19.13 4.24
C ASN A 324 -12.22 18.77 3.05
N ASP A 325 -12.31 17.57 2.49
CA ASP A 325 -11.47 17.14 1.36
C ASP A 325 -11.70 17.95 0.06
N GLN A 326 -12.68 18.87 -0.01
CA GLN A 326 -13.02 19.59 -1.23
C GLN A 326 -11.90 20.56 -1.66
N PHE A 327 -11.16 21.17 -0.72
CA PHE A 327 -10.04 22.05 -1.08
C PHE A 327 -8.94 21.30 -1.84
N SER A 328 -8.86 19.98 -1.67
CA SER A 328 -7.83 19.11 -2.27
C SER A 328 -8.24 18.47 -3.60
N ASP A 329 -9.49 18.71 -4.02
CA ASP A 329 -10.07 18.15 -5.22
C ASP A 329 -10.27 19.26 -6.25
N GLU A 330 -9.48 19.20 -7.32
CA GLU A 330 -9.42 20.20 -8.40
C GLU A 330 -10.82 20.60 -8.93
N ARG A 331 -11.81 19.70 -8.86
CA ARG A 331 -13.19 19.95 -9.31
C ARG A 331 -13.93 20.99 -8.47
N TYR A 332 -13.54 21.18 -7.21
CA TYR A 332 -14.20 22.10 -6.27
C TYR A 332 -13.40 23.37 -6.02
N GLN A 333 -12.11 23.40 -6.35
CA GLN A 333 -11.21 24.52 -6.07
C GLN A 333 -11.67 25.85 -6.67
N ALA A 334 -12.13 25.83 -7.93
CA ALA A 334 -12.64 27.04 -8.58
C ALA A 334 -13.88 27.60 -7.87
N ARG A 335 -14.78 26.73 -7.41
CA ARG A 335 -15.98 27.13 -6.65
C ARG A 335 -15.62 27.69 -5.27
N LEU A 336 -14.62 27.10 -4.62
CA LEU A 336 -14.13 27.54 -3.32
C LEU A 336 -13.22 28.77 -3.40
N GLY A 337 -12.76 29.15 -4.60
CA GLY A 337 -11.81 30.25 -4.77
C GLY A 337 -10.46 29.98 -4.12
N VAL A 338 -9.97 28.73 -4.17
CA VAL A 338 -8.71 28.31 -3.52
C VAL A 338 -7.74 27.62 -4.46
N ALA A 339 -6.46 27.64 -4.12
CA ALA A 339 -5.41 26.84 -4.75
C ALA A 339 -4.49 26.20 -3.70
N MET A 340 -3.98 24.99 -4.00
CA MET A 340 -2.98 24.34 -3.13
C MET A 340 -1.59 24.92 -3.40
N VAL A 341 -0.81 25.04 -2.33
CA VAL A 341 0.58 25.48 -2.34
C VAL A 341 1.44 24.36 -1.76
N LYS A 342 2.43 23.92 -2.55
CA LYS A 342 3.38 22.87 -2.18
C LYS A 342 4.24 23.29 -0.99
N ASN A 343 4.73 22.30 -0.25
CA ASN A 343 5.68 22.58 0.82
C ASN A 343 7.04 23.02 0.25
N THR A 344 7.71 23.89 0.98
CA THR A 344 9.08 24.33 0.68
C THR A 344 10.10 23.43 1.40
N ALA A 345 11.36 23.45 0.95
CA ALA A 345 12.41 22.64 1.59
C ALA A 345 12.59 23.01 3.07
N ALA A 346 12.48 24.30 3.41
CA ALA A 346 12.57 24.79 4.79
C ALA A 346 11.39 24.36 5.68
N GLU A 347 10.23 24.03 5.10
CA GLU A 347 9.10 23.49 5.87
C GLU A 347 9.26 21.99 6.14
N ILE A 348 10.02 21.28 5.30
CA ILE A 348 10.23 19.82 5.41
C ILE A 348 11.44 19.48 6.31
N LEU A 349 12.48 20.32 6.30
CA LEU A 349 13.68 20.22 7.16
C LEU A 349 13.38 20.58 8.62
#